data_AF-A0A927X387-F1
#
_entry.id   AF-A0A927X387-F1
#
_cell.length_a   1.000
_cell.length_b   1.000
_cell.length_c   1.000
_cell.angle_alpha   90.00
_cell.angle_beta   90.00
_cell.angle_gamma   90.00
#
_symmetry.space_group_name_H-M   'P 1'
#
loop_
_entity.id
_entity.type
_entity.pdbx_description
1 polymer ?
#
loop_
_entity_poly.entity_id
_entity_poly.type
_entity_poly.pdbx_seq_one_letter_code
_entity_poly.pdbx_strand_id
1 'polypeptide(L)'
;MSIKSKVIKIKKILLDNKSSNLYNAKTIFGYLKYSETDDYCIYRKPYKVNKIVAAYDNQVLCIHKNNLILYPNFANKLMKFKISFNEKKFPGLIPGSSVDLCAFLPYMREVSKSRYVKVIRLVVITNKGQIYHNFPARGKEYEATFLEEDVLNFEESVVWDLETAKFPSQNIDCECFERYYPGLPDENYRFHPMLNTDPKFKDKFNNGGFGKSFSYYENGRKIILPRFYVYSRHPESNSFHFIGSTINDSKMNIIGTYRSNRNVGVRVCIFTSSDGGRSWFCKYEFADSGNYEFIQGDENTWGHNYGNAIVNYKYNLTYKENSLKFKKRELLYNQDNKFNWSNEILVSKIMDTNCLTFWTKEKHNLVTGNIISLLGEDQVDSNLKWLLNNNINSLSCGNNLLFKVKVLDENTFELRECVSQSTHNICCRHIHHINRVKDGWLIGTGEIYPNGWVLYVQMKESDTFSIKHAYENLDIYKLTSDKLSVQRTLGMILCKDEKHVIFASDHDTLELEANESLKKLTGLGISHSSTGVFIGDISNLNNRNNFECIFDAKEPCFFFQKLNGVLVFCGQRGEMAFSFDDGKTWKQDYISSCFMNHYGSIGNTHFFDNYIIRFKK
;
A
#
# COMPACT_ATOMS: atom_id res chain seq x y z
N MET A 1 42.95 23.26 -5.03
CA MET A 1 42.99 21.78 -5.16
C MET A 1 41.96 21.35 -6.19
N SER A 2 42.39 20.77 -7.32
CA SER A 2 41.52 20.46 -8.45
C SER A 2 40.59 19.26 -8.16
N ILE A 3 39.43 19.25 -8.82
CA ILE A 3 38.38 18.22 -8.72
C ILE A 3 38.96 16.81 -8.89
N LYS A 4 39.98 16.62 -9.76
CA LYS A 4 40.68 15.34 -9.95
C LYS A 4 41.34 14.78 -8.68
N SER A 5 41.85 15.63 -7.78
CA SER A 5 42.49 15.19 -6.52
C SER A 5 41.49 14.72 -5.46
N LYS A 6 40.25 15.23 -5.48
CA LYS A 6 39.14 14.71 -4.66
C LYS A 6 38.61 13.38 -5.22
N VAL A 7 38.60 13.23 -6.54
CA VAL A 7 38.08 12.05 -7.28
C VAL A 7 38.89 10.77 -7.02
N ILE A 8 40.22 10.85 -6.95
CA ILE A 8 41.06 9.67 -6.65
C ILE A 8 40.84 9.20 -5.20
N LYS A 9 40.51 10.11 -4.28
CA LYS A 9 40.22 9.79 -2.88
C LYS A 9 38.87 9.08 -2.71
N ILE A 10 37.86 9.42 -3.53
CA ILE A 10 36.52 8.79 -3.50
C ILE A 10 36.58 7.34 -4.01
N LYS A 11 37.29 7.07 -5.11
CA LYS A 11 37.47 5.70 -5.62
C LYS A 11 38.21 4.78 -4.63
N LYS A 12 39.21 5.29 -3.92
CA LYS A 12 39.98 4.50 -2.93
C LYS A 12 39.16 4.22 -1.65
N ILE A 13 38.30 5.14 -1.24
CA ILE A 13 37.46 5.02 -0.02
C ILE A 13 36.19 4.18 -0.27
N LEU A 14 35.66 4.15 -1.48
CA LEU A 14 34.54 3.26 -1.85
C LEU A 14 34.95 1.77 -1.97
N LEU A 15 36.25 1.50 -2.17
CA LEU A 15 36.80 0.14 -2.33
C LEU A 15 37.58 -0.37 -1.11
N ASP A 16 38.02 0.50 -0.20
CA ASP A 16 38.69 0.08 1.04
C ASP A 16 37.66 -0.40 2.09
N ASN A 17 37.32 -1.68 2.01
CA ASN A 17 36.68 -2.48 3.07
C ASN A 17 37.61 -2.67 4.29
N LYS A 18 38.09 -1.57 4.90
CA LYS A 18 38.69 -1.66 6.24
C LYS A 18 37.59 -1.51 7.29
N SER A 19 36.87 -2.61 7.48
CA SER A 19 36.08 -2.90 8.67
C SER A 19 37.02 -3.03 9.87
N SER A 20 37.31 -1.93 10.54
CA SER A 20 37.94 -1.98 11.86
C SER A 20 37.50 -0.80 12.72
N ASN A 21 36.66 -1.10 13.71
CA ASN A 21 36.51 -0.38 14.98
C ASN A 21 36.02 1.07 14.98
N LEU A 22 34.75 1.29 14.62
CA LEU A 22 34.05 2.56 14.92
C LEU A 22 32.66 2.39 15.58
N TYR A 23 32.33 1.17 16.04
CA TYR A 23 31.14 0.96 16.87
C TYR A 23 31.44 1.44 18.29
N ASN A 24 31.19 2.71 18.54
CA ASN A 24 31.12 3.22 19.90
C ASN A 24 29.96 2.48 20.59
N ALA A 25 30.26 1.54 21.51
CA ALA A 25 29.25 0.65 22.10
C ALA A 25 28.06 1.42 22.71
N LYS A 26 28.24 2.70 23.04
CA LYS A 26 27.23 3.57 23.62
C LYS A 26 26.21 4.16 22.63
N THR A 27 26.56 4.36 21.35
CA THR A 27 25.68 5.07 20.40
C THR A 27 25.76 4.62 18.94
N ILE A 28 24.63 4.63 18.22
CA ILE A 28 24.56 4.41 16.75
C ILE A 28 23.81 5.59 16.11
N PHE A 29 24.44 6.32 15.19
CA PHE A 29 23.81 7.48 14.51
C PHE A 29 23.18 8.51 15.47
N GLY A 30 23.74 8.66 16.68
CA GLY A 30 23.21 9.54 17.73
C GLY A 30 22.13 8.90 18.61
N TYR A 31 21.64 7.71 18.25
CA TYR A 31 20.75 6.90 19.09
C TYR A 31 21.57 6.34 20.24
N LEU A 32 21.02 6.39 21.45
CA LEU A 32 21.69 5.99 22.68
C LEU A 32 21.29 4.56 23.03
N LYS A 33 22.23 3.75 23.52
CA LYS A 33 21.92 2.40 24.01
C LYS A 33 20.86 2.50 25.11
N TYR A 34 19.81 1.70 24.97
CA TYR A 34 18.65 1.64 25.86
C TYR A 34 18.63 0.34 26.66
N SER A 35 18.84 -0.80 25.99
CA SER A 35 18.90 -2.14 26.61
C SER A 35 19.96 -2.99 25.89
N GLU A 36 20.55 -3.94 26.60
CA GLU A 36 21.54 -4.88 26.07
C GLU A 36 21.42 -6.25 26.78
N THR A 37 21.39 -7.30 25.96
CA THR A 37 21.45 -8.70 26.38
C THR A 37 22.60 -9.40 25.65
N ASP A 38 22.82 -10.69 25.90
CA ASP A 38 23.84 -11.46 25.18
C ASP A 38 23.51 -11.65 23.67
N ASP A 39 22.24 -11.53 23.28
CA ASP A 39 21.82 -11.76 21.90
C ASP A 39 21.50 -10.48 21.13
N TYR A 40 21.18 -9.37 21.80
CA TYR A 40 20.83 -8.13 21.11
C TYR A 40 21.14 -6.85 21.90
N CYS A 41 21.12 -5.72 21.21
CA CYS A 41 21.13 -4.38 21.77
C CYS A 41 20.00 -3.54 21.18
N ILE A 42 19.31 -2.77 22.03
CA ILE A 42 18.32 -1.79 21.61
C ILE A 42 18.89 -0.39 21.83
N TYR A 43 18.74 0.48 20.85
CA TYR A 43 19.09 1.89 20.94
C TYR A 43 17.83 2.73 20.73
N ARG A 44 17.71 3.84 21.46
CA ARG A 44 16.58 4.76 21.38
C ARG A 44 17.03 6.13 20.88
N LYS A 45 16.19 6.75 20.05
CA LYS A 45 16.37 8.09 19.50
C LYS A 45 16.16 9.17 20.58
N PRO A 46 17.15 10.04 20.84
CA PRO A 46 16.94 11.27 21.60
C PRO A 46 16.13 12.30 20.80
N TYR A 47 15.44 13.21 21.49
CA TYR A 47 14.55 14.21 20.88
C TYR A 47 15.21 15.05 19.76
N LYS A 48 16.48 15.46 19.93
CA LYS A 48 17.21 16.34 19.00
C LYS A 48 17.92 15.62 17.84
N VAL A 49 17.86 14.28 17.79
CA VAL A 49 18.57 13.49 16.77
C VAL A 49 17.69 13.33 15.53
N ASN A 50 18.29 13.32 14.34
CA ASN A 50 17.55 13.11 13.10
C ASN A 50 16.91 11.71 13.09
N LYS A 51 15.66 11.62 12.61
CA LYS A 51 14.98 10.33 12.45
C LYS A 51 15.57 9.61 11.23
N ILE A 52 15.90 8.33 11.39
CA ILE A 52 16.27 7.47 10.26
C ILE A 52 14.97 7.01 9.62
N VAL A 53 14.88 7.13 8.30
CA VAL A 53 13.65 6.86 7.53
C VAL A 53 13.84 5.86 6.41
N ALA A 54 15.09 5.44 6.15
CA ALA A 54 15.41 4.31 5.28
C ALA A 54 16.85 3.84 5.56
N ALA A 55 17.10 2.54 5.48
CA ALA A 55 18.42 1.92 5.57
C ALA A 55 18.48 0.64 4.73
N TYR A 56 19.53 0.48 3.93
CA TYR A 56 19.73 -0.75 3.16
C TYR A 56 21.20 -0.90 2.76
N ASP A 57 21.72 -2.12 2.86
CA ASP A 57 23.12 -2.49 2.57
C ASP A 57 24.11 -1.66 3.41
N ASN A 58 24.64 -0.55 2.86
CA ASN A 58 25.50 0.39 3.59
C ASN A 58 24.96 1.83 3.58
N GLN A 59 23.74 2.06 3.11
CA GLN A 59 23.17 3.39 2.97
C GLN A 59 22.17 3.69 4.08
N VAL A 60 22.18 4.92 4.59
CA VAL A 60 21.20 5.43 5.57
C VAL A 60 20.65 6.76 5.12
N LEU A 61 19.34 6.92 5.22
CA LEU A 61 18.65 8.18 5.02
C LEU A 61 18.10 8.69 6.35
N CYS A 62 18.45 9.92 6.67
CA CYS A 62 17.86 10.65 7.78
C CYS A 62 16.98 11.80 7.27
N ILE A 63 15.93 12.13 8.02
CA ILE A 63 15.14 13.34 7.79
C ILE A 63 15.42 14.39 8.87
N HIS A 64 15.60 15.63 8.44
CA HIS A 64 15.75 16.80 9.31
C HIS A 64 14.92 17.95 8.77
N LYS A 65 13.82 18.28 9.46
CA LYS A 65 12.80 19.21 8.94
C LYS A 65 12.38 18.76 7.54
N ASN A 66 12.41 19.65 6.54
CA ASN A 66 12.08 19.35 5.14
C ASN A 66 13.30 18.93 4.29
N ASN A 67 14.40 18.46 4.88
CA ASN A 67 15.56 18.01 4.11
C ASN A 67 15.87 16.54 4.41
N LEU A 68 16.29 15.85 3.36
CA LEU A 68 16.81 14.49 3.45
C LEU A 68 18.34 14.56 3.52
N ILE A 69 18.93 13.73 4.37
CA ILE A 69 20.37 13.62 4.56
C ILE A 69 20.75 12.17 4.27
N LEU A 70 21.34 11.94 3.10
CA LEU A 70 21.78 10.63 2.65
C LEU A 70 23.23 10.38 3.06
N TYR A 71 23.45 9.30 3.79
CA TYR A 71 24.74 8.73 4.10
C TYR A 71 24.97 7.53 3.19
N PRO A 72 25.80 7.63 2.15
CA PRO A 72 26.03 6.53 1.21
C PRO A 72 26.87 5.39 1.81
N ASN A 73 27.50 5.61 2.96
CA ASN A 73 28.26 4.61 3.69
C ASN A 73 28.02 4.78 5.21
N PHE A 74 27.42 3.76 5.82
CA PHE A 74 27.07 3.70 7.24
C PHE A 74 28.28 3.86 8.17
N ALA A 75 29.42 3.27 7.78
CA ALA A 75 30.65 3.35 8.55
C ALA A 75 31.30 4.74 8.44
N ASN A 76 31.10 5.46 7.32
CA ASN A 76 31.69 6.76 7.08
C ASN A 76 30.66 7.90 7.12
N LYS A 77 30.51 8.49 8.31
CA LYS A 77 29.56 9.61 8.55
C LYS A 77 30.04 10.98 8.04
N LEU A 78 31.29 11.08 7.56
CA LEU A 78 31.83 12.35 7.03
C LEU A 78 31.29 12.67 5.64
N MET A 79 31.03 11.63 4.85
CA MET A 79 30.43 11.78 3.53
C MET A 79 28.91 11.73 3.68
N LYS A 80 28.25 12.84 3.36
CA LYS A 80 26.79 12.94 3.35
C LYS A 80 26.31 13.89 2.28
N PHE A 81 25.13 13.61 1.74
CA PHE A 81 24.46 14.42 0.74
C PHE A 81 23.23 15.06 1.36
N LYS A 82 23.10 16.38 1.22
CA LYS A 82 21.89 17.10 1.63
C LYS A 82 21.00 17.28 0.40
N ILE A 83 19.78 16.77 0.49
CA ILE A 83 18.76 16.87 -0.56
C ILE A 83 17.63 17.73 -0.02
N SER A 84 17.45 18.90 -0.61
CA SER A 84 16.36 19.80 -0.26
C SER A 84 15.07 19.36 -0.95
N PHE A 85 14.00 19.21 -0.19
CA PHE A 85 12.69 18.82 -0.70
C PHE A 85 11.98 20.05 -1.27
N ASN A 86 12.14 20.27 -2.58
CA ASN A 86 11.55 21.38 -3.33
C ASN A 86 11.49 21.05 -4.83
N GLU A 87 10.75 21.86 -5.59
CA GLU A 87 10.55 21.69 -7.04
C GLU A 87 11.84 21.65 -7.87
N LYS A 88 12.93 22.28 -7.40
CA LYS A 88 14.22 22.26 -8.09
C LYS A 88 14.85 20.87 -8.08
N LYS A 89 14.63 20.11 -7.00
CA LYS A 89 15.16 18.75 -6.83
C LYS A 89 14.15 17.68 -7.19
N PHE A 90 12.86 17.96 -7.00
CA PHE A 90 11.75 17.06 -7.26
C PHE A 90 10.85 17.70 -8.34
N PRO A 91 11.07 17.40 -9.62
CA PRO A 91 10.37 18.07 -10.71
C PRO A 91 8.85 17.85 -10.63
N GLY A 92 8.06 18.89 -10.88
CA GLY A 92 6.59 18.79 -10.84
C GLY A 92 6.01 18.57 -9.43
N LEU A 93 6.78 18.85 -8.37
CA LEU A 93 6.30 18.71 -6.99
C LEU A 93 5.08 19.58 -6.75
N ILE A 94 3.98 18.97 -6.32
CA ILE A 94 2.73 19.68 -6.06
C ILE A 94 2.93 20.62 -4.85
N PRO A 95 2.48 21.88 -4.91
CA PRO A 95 2.58 22.83 -3.80
C PRO A 95 2.00 22.27 -2.50
N GLY A 96 2.69 22.53 -1.38
CA GLY A 96 2.31 22.04 -0.05
C GLY A 96 2.57 20.55 0.19
N SER A 97 3.25 19.85 -0.72
CA SER A 97 3.69 18.48 -0.48
C SER A 97 4.71 18.40 0.66
N SER A 98 4.72 17.26 1.35
CA SER A 98 5.73 16.87 2.34
C SER A 98 6.15 15.41 2.09
N VAL A 99 7.31 15.03 2.64
CA VAL A 99 7.77 13.64 2.60
C VAL A 99 6.91 12.80 3.53
N ASP A 100 6.25 11.77 3.00
CA ASP A 100 5.45 10.80 3.75
C ASP A 100 6.31 9.58 4.12
N LEU A 101 6.88 8.92 3.11
CA LEU A 101 7.71 7.71 3.28
C LEU A 101 8.96 7.75 2.40
N CYS A 102 9.97 7.00 2.79
CA CYS A 102 11.19 6.79 2.02
C CYS A 102 11.57 5.31 2.05
N ALA A 103 12.16 4.82 0.96
CA ALA A 103 12.67 3.46 0.89
C ALA A 103 13.92 3.39 0.02
N PHE A 104 14.82 2.46 0.36
CA PHE A 104 15.87 2.04 -0.56
C PHE A 104 15.45 0.76 -1.26
N LEU A 105 15.27 0.83 -2.58
CA LEU A 105 14.82 -0.28 -3.38
C LEU A 105 15.97 -0.83 -4.21
N PRO A 106 16.47 -2.04 -3.91
CA PRO A 106 17.41 -2.73 -4.79
C PRO A 106 16.71 -3.14 -6.08
N TYR A 107 17.46 -3.13 -7.18
CA TYR A 107 16.98 -3.63 -8.47
C TYR A 107 18.15 -4.03 -9.39
N MET A 108 17.83 -4.75 -10.47
CA MET A 108 18.77 -5.09 -11.52
C MET A 108 18.69 -4.04 -12.64
N ARG A 109 19.66 -3.11 -12.68
CA ARG A 109 19.74 -2.07 -13.72
C ARG A 109 20.26 -2.65 -15.02
N GLU A 110 19.47 -2.55 -16.10
CA GLU A 110 19.93 -2.88 -17.45
C GLU A 110 20.80 -1.75 -18.01
N VAL A 111 22.12 -1.98 -18.10
CA VAL A 111 23.09 -0.97 -18.57
C VAL A 111 23.35 -1.06 -20.07
N SER A 112 23.11 -2.21 -20.66
CA SER A 112 23.08 -2.50 -22.09
C SER A 112 22.26 -3.75 -22.29
N LYS A 113 21.87 -4.07 -23.54
CA LYS A 113 21.11 -5.28 -23.88
C LYS A 113 21.58 -6.51 -23.10
N SER A 114 20.69 -7.07 -22.28
CA SER A 114 20.93 -8.28 -21.47
C SER A 114 22.10 -8.20 -20.47
N ARG A 115 22.59 -6.99 -20.15
CA ARG A 115 23.65 -6.75 -19.17
C ARG A 115 23.08 -6.01 -17.97
N TYR A 116 23.09 -6.67 -16.83
CA TYR A 116 22.51 -6.16 -15.59
C TYR A 116 23.56 -5.90 -14.52
N VAL A 117 23.35 -4.86 -13.72
CA VAL A 117 24.12 -4.58 -12.51
C VAL A 117 23.17 -4.29 -11.36
N LYS A 118 23.48 -4.80 -10.17
CA LYS A 118 22.68 -4.52 -8.97
C LYS A 118 22.89 -3.05 -8.57
N VAL A 119 21.81 -2.30 -8.46
CA VAL A 119 21.80 -0.89 -8.04
C VAL A 119 20.72 -0.70 -6.98
N ILE A 120 20.83 0.39 -6.20
CA ILE A 120 19.85 0.76 -5.19
C ILE A 120 19.33 2.17 -5.52
N ARG A 121 18.01 2.31 -5.62
CA ARG A 121 17.34 3.61 -5.75
C ARG A 121 16.82 4.06 -4.40
N LEU A 122 17.02 5.34 -4.09
CA LEU A 122 16.26 6.02 -3.05
C LEU A 122 14.92 6.45 -3.65
N VAL A 123 13.84 5.91 -3.11
CA VAL A 123 12.46 6.32 -3.39
C VAL A 123 11.95 7.25 -2.29
N VAL A 124 11.31 8.34 -2.68
CA VAL A 124 10.66 9.33 -1.81
C VAL A 124 9.20 9.45 -2.22
N ILE A 125 8.30 9.13 -1.29
CA ILE A 125 6.85 9.21 -1.47
C ILE A 125 6.35 10.46 -0.75
N THR A 126 5.56 11.27 -1.44
CA THR A 126 4.95 12.47 -0.87
C THR A 126 3.59 12.16 -0.25
N ASN A 127 3.14 12.99 0.68
CA ASN A 127 1.79 12.91 1.25
C ASN A 127 0.68 13.09 0.20
N LYS A 128 0.99 13.63 -0.98
CA LYS A 128 0.06 13.80 -2.12
C LYS A 128 0.17 12.66 -3.15
N GLY A 129 0.85 11.57 -2.80
CA GLY A 129 0.97 10.38 -3.65
C GLY A 129 1.88 10.54 -4.86
N GLN A 130 2.75 11.55 -4.91
CA GLN A 130 3.84 11.59 -5.88
C GLN A 130 5.00 10.72 -5.40
N ILE A 131 5.65 10.02 -6.32
CA ILE A 131 6.74 9.11 -6.01
C ILE A 131 7.94 9.55 -6.82
N TYR A 132 9.08 9.73 -6.16
CA TYR A 132 10.31 10.13 -6.81
C TYR A 132 11.39 9.09 -6.58
N HIS A 133 12.23 8.88 -7.57
CA HIS A 133 13.42 8.04 -7.44
C HIS A 133 14.65 8.80 -7.91
N ASN A 134 15.81 8.51 -7.31
CA ASN A 134 17.09 8.96 -7.84
C ASN A 134 17.66 7.95 -8.85
N PHE A 135 18.83 8.21 -9.45
CA PHE A 135 19.38 7.36 -10.51
C PHE A 135 18.47 7.19 -11.73
N PRO A 136 18.10 8.28 -12.43
CA PRO A 136 17.21 8.22 -13.58
C PRO A 136 17.71 7.28 -14.69
N ALA A 137 16.79 6.80 -15.51
CA ALA A 137 17.13 6.10 -16.75
C ALA A 137 17.75 7.09 -17.76
N ARG A 138 18.70 6.62 -18.58
CA ARG A 138 19.44 7.44 -19.56
C ARG A 138 19.33 6.95 -21.00
N GLY A 139 18.41 6.02 -21.26
CA GLY A 139 18.12 5.49 -22.58
C GLY A 139 16.67 5.08 -22.67
N LYS A 140 16.18 4.95 -23.91
CA LYS A 140 14.81 4.51 -24.21
C LYS A 140 14.65 3.00 -24.16
N GLU A 141 15.69 2.27 -24.57
CA GLU A 141 15.69 0.80 -24.65
C GLU A 141 16.18 0.15 -23.35
N TYR A 142 17.19 0.74 -22.72
CA TYR A 142 17.78 0.29 -21.47
C TYR A 142 18.20 1.52 -20.63
N GLU A 143 18.36 1.35 -19.31
CA GLU A 143 18.62 2.48 -18.41
C GLU A 143 20.01 3.11 -18.59
N ALA A 144 20.94 2.40 -19.25
CA ALA A 144 22.33 2.79 -19.46
C ALA A 144 23.13 2.98 -18.15
N THR A 145 24.42 3.32 -18.23
CA THR A 145 25.26 3.49 -17.03
C THR A 145 24.87 4.77 -16.28
N PHE A 146 24.81 4.69 -14.94
CA PHE A 146 24.54 5.87 -14.10
C PHE A 146 25.76 6.78 -13.97
N LEU A 147 25.52 8.06 -13.68
CA LEU A 147 26.57 9.05 -13.39
C LEU A 147 26.69 9.30 -11.87
N GLU A 148 27.84 9.81 -11.42
CA GLU A 148 28.10 10.00 -9.99
C GLU A 148 27.11 11.00 -9.33
N GLU A 149 26.71 12.04 -10.05
CA GLU A 149 25.75 13.04 -9.58
C GLU A 149 24.32 12.53 -9.48
N ASP A 150 24.02 11.35 -10.03
CA ASP A 150 22.67 10.79 -10.08
C ASP A 150 22.10 10.45 -8.71
N VAL A 151 22.96 10.33 -7.70
CA VAL A 151 22.57 10.25 -6.30
C VAL A 151 21.72 11.45 -5.84
N LEU A 152 21.84 12.60 -6.51
CA LEU A 152 21.13 13.86 -6.22
C LEU A 152 20.08 14.26 -7.27
N ASN A 153 19.93 13.48 -8.34
CA ASN A 153 19.01 13.78 -9.44
C ASN A 153 17.77 12.90 -9.30
N PHE A 154 16.61 13.52 -9.12
CA PHE A 154 15.34 12.81 -9.03
C PHE A 154 14.48 12.99 -10.28
N GLU A 155 13.72 11.95 -10.56
CA GLU A 155 12.64 11.91 -11.54
C GLU A 155 11.36 11.41 -10.84
N GLU A 156 10.20 11.89 -11.29
CA GLU A 156 8.92 11.39 -10.80
C GLU A 156 8.59 10.06 -11.48
N SER A 157 8.14 9.10 -10.67
CA SER A 157 7.92 7.70 -11.04
C SER A 157 6.51 7.54 -11.58
N VAL A 158 6.33 6.63 -12.54
CA VAL A 158 5.02 6.31 -13.07
C VAL A 158 4.35 5.20 -12.27
N VAL A 159 3.03 5.25 -12.16
CA VAL A 159 2.21 4.15 -11.65
C VAL A 159 1.23 3.74 -12.74
N TRP A 160 1.21 2.46 -13.06
CA TRP A 160 0.32 1.82 -14.01
C TRP A 160 -0.78 1.06 -13.28
N ASP A 161 -2.00 1.21 -13.76
CA ASP A 161 -3.18 0.61 -13.16
C ASP A 161 -3.45 -0.82 -13.67
N LEU A 162 -4.53 -1.42 -13.18
CA LEU A 162 -5.09 -2.67 -13.69
C LEU A 162 -5.66 -2.48 -15.11
N GLU A 163 -5.65 -3.53 -15.93
CA GLU A 163 -6.20 -3.51 -17.29
C GLU A 163 -7.69 -3.10 -17.34
N THR A 164 -8.45 -3.50 -16.32
CA THR A 164 -9.89 -3.22 -16.19
C THR A 164 -10.18 -1.79 -15.74
N ALA A 165 -9.17 -1.06 -15.25
CA ALA A 165 -9.30 0.33 -14.85
C ALA A 165 -9.26 1.27 -16.07
N LYS A 166 -9.68 2.52 -15.87
CA LYS A 166 -9.62 3.60 -16.86
C LYS A 166 -9.28 4.91 -16.17
N PHE A 167 -8.47 5.74 -16.82
CA PHE A 167 -8.20 7.10 -16.34
C PHE A 167 -9.36 8.04 -16.75
N PRO A 168 -9.83 8.96 -15.90
CA PRO A 168 -10.91 9.87 -16.27
C PRO A 168 -10.48 10.87 -17.36
N SER A 169 -11.42 11.23 -18.24
CA SER A 169 -11.22 12.17 -19.34
C SER A 169 -12.42 13.09 -19.50
N GLN A 170 -12.16 14.35 -19.86
CA GLN A 170 -13.19 15.31 -20.27
C GLN A 170 -13.52 15.21 -21.77
N ASN A 171 -12.77 14.42 -22.53
CA ASN A 171 -13.01 14.21 -23.95
C ASN A 171 -14.00 13.05 -24.14
N ILE A 172 -15.08 13.30 -24.87
CA ILE A 172 -16.08 12.27 -25.19
C ILE A 172 -15.50 11.19 -26.10
N ASP A 173 -14.55 11.56 -26.96
CA ASP A 173 -13.79 10.65 -27.81
C ASP A 173 -12.56 10.11 -27.05
N CYS A 174 -12.82 9.52 -25.88
CA CYS A 174 -11.76 8.99 -25.02
C CYS A 174 -11.10 7.75 -25.63
N GLU A 175 -9.79 7.61 -25.41
CA GLU A 175 -9.05 6.41 -25.84
C GLU A 175 -9.47 5.18 -25.02
N CYS A 176 -9.16 3.97 -25.49
CA CYS A 176 -9.59 2.72 -24.85
C CYS A 176 -9.12 2.52 -23.39
N PHE A 177 -8.14 3.30 -22.92
CA PHE A 177 -7.60 3.29 -21.56
C PHE A 177 -8.07 4.49 -20.73
N GLU A 178 -8.90 5.35 -21.31
CA GLU A 178 -9.57 6.47 -20.66
C GLU A 178 -11.07 6.20 -20.54
N ARG A 179 -11.77 7.00 -19.74
CA ARG A 179 -13.22 7.03 -19.62
C ARG A 179 -13.71 8.46 -19.66
N TYR A 180 -14.69 8.74 -20.52
CA TYR A 180 -15.40 10.01 -20.46
C TYR A 180 -16.13 10.14 -19.11
N TYR A 181 -15.64 11.06 -18.27
CA TYR A 181 -16.14 11.28 -16.91
C TYR A 181 -16.00 12.78 -16.56
N PRO A 182 -16.80 13.66 -17.18
CA PRO A 182 -16.59 15.12 -17.15
C PRO A 182 -16.95 15.80 -15.83
N GLY A 183 -17.57 15.08 -14.89
CA GLY A 183 -18.10 15.62 -13.64
C GLY A 183 -17.13 15.69 -12.47
N LEU A 184 -15.82 15.55 -12.72
CA LEU A 184 -14.76 15.67 -11.74
C LEU A 184 -14.05 17.04 -11.83
N PRO A 185 -13.39 17.49 -10.75
CA PRO A 185 -12.55 18.70 -10.77
C PRO A 185 -11.42 18.64 -11.81
N ASP A 186 -10.99 19.79 -12.34
CA ASP A 186 -10.01 19.85 -13.44
C ASP A 186 -8.65 19.20 -13.13
N GLU A 187 -8.25 19.17 -11.86
CA GLU A 187 -7.00 18.56 -11.42
C GLU A 187 -6.98 17.04 -11.59
N ASN A 188 -8.14 16.39 -11.66
CA ASN A 188 -8.31 14.94 -11.80
C ASN A 188 -7.94 14.42 -13.19
N TYR A 189 -7.93 15.29 -14.20
CA TYR A 189 -7.56 14.93 -15.56
C TYR A 189 -6.07 15.14 -15.85
N ARG A 190 -5.27 15.55 -14.84
CA ARG A 190 -3.84 15.79 -14.98
C ARG A 190 -3.06 14.51 -14.71
N PHE A 191 -2.15 14.18 -15.63
CA PHE A 191 -1.26 13.04 -15.49
C PHE A 191 -0.02 13.38 -14.64
N HIS A 192 0.37 12.42 -13.81
CA HIS A 192 1.58 12.50 -13.00
C HIS A 192 2.38 11.18 -13.12
N PRO A 193 3.69 11.24 -13.45
CA PRO A 193 4.38 12.40 -14.02
C PRO A 193 3.71 12.93 -15.29
N MET A 194 4.05 14.17 -15.62
CA MET A 194 3.66 14.84 -16.86
C MET A 194 3.93 13.94 -18.07
N LEU A 195 2.99 13.95 -19.03
CA LEU A 195 3.11 13.15 -20.25
C LEU A 195 4.33 13.59 -21.06
N ASN A 196 5.00 12.63 -21.69
CA ASN A 196 6.11 12.92 -22.59
C ASN A 196 5.71 13.68 -23.86
N THR A 197 4.43 13.71 -24.19
CA THR A 197 3.85 14.50 -25.29
C THR A 197 3.41 15.89 -24.86
N ASP A 198 3.45 16.23 -23.56
CA ASP A 198 3.12 17.58 -23.10
C ASP A 198 4.18 18.58 -23.58
N PRO A 199 3.82 19.73 -24.17
CA PRO A 199 4.78 20.74 -24.61
C PRO A 199 5.70 21.27 -23.50
N LYS A 200 5.29 21.14 -22.23
CA LYS A 200 6.08 21.54 -21.06
C LYS A 200 7.03 20.44 -20.60
N PHE A 201 6.90 19.21 -21.10
CA PHE A 201 7.80 18.11 -20.76
C PHE A 201 9.19 18.39 -21.32
N LYS A 202 10.20 18.18 -20.46
CA LYS A 202 11.60 18.29 -20.83
C LYS A 202 12.30 16.98 -20.51
N ASP A 203 12.70 16.27 -21.55
CA ASP A 203 13.45 15.01 -21.41
C ASP A 203 14.89 15.29 -20.96
N LYS A 204 15.04 15.58 -19.67
CA LYS A 204 16.33 15.95 -19.06
C LYS A 204 17.35 14.81 -19.11
N PHE A 205 16.88 13.57 -19.13
CA PHE A 205 17.72 12.38 -19.00
C PHE A 205 17.76 11.52 -20.28
N ASN A 206 17.07 11.93 -21.35
CA ASN A 206 16.99 11.22 -22.63
C ASN A 206 16.34 9.82 -22.51
N ASN A 207 15.35 9.69 -21.62
CA ASN A 207 14.63 8.43 -21.38
C ASN A 207 13.26 8.39 -22.05
N GLY A 208 12.84 9.47 -22.72
CA GLY A 208 11.59 9.58 -23.45
C GLY A 208 10.34 9.77 -22.57
N GLY A 209 10.46 9.84 -21.25
CA GLY A 209 9.35 10.00 -20.30
C GLY A 209 8.32 8.86 -20.35
N PHE A 210 7.07 9.17 -20.02
CA PHE A 210 5.98 8.19 -19.95
C PHE A 210 4.73 8.71 -20.68
N GLY A 211 4.10 7.85 -21.49
CA GLY A 211 2.85 8.15 -22.20
C GLY A 211 1.60 7.91 -21.34
N LYS A 212 0.40 8.01 -21.92
CA LYS A 212 -0.87 7.80 -21.20
C LYS A 212 -1.16 6.34 -20.82
N SER A 213 -0.51 5.40 -21.48
CA SER A 213 -0.68 3.97 -21.22
C SER A 213 0.64 3.23 -21.41
N PHE A 214 0.70 2.04 -20.84
CA PHE A 214 1.78 1.07 -21.02
C PHE A 214 1.19 -0.18 -21.68
N SER A 215 1.90 -0.77 -22.64
CA SER A 215 1.45 -2.01 -23.27
C SER A 215 2.55 -3.05 -23.34
N TYR A 216 2.19 -4.30 -23.10
CA TYR A 216 3.06 -5.46 -23.22
C TYR A 216 2.29 -6.64 -23.81
N TYR A 217 2.99 -7.70 -24.20
CA TYR A 217 2.38 -8.94 -24.67
C TYR A 217 2.52 -10.03 -23.63
N GLU A 218 1.42 -10.73 -23.35
CA GLU A 218 1.38 -11.88 -22.47
C GLU A 218 0.56 -12.98 -23.14
N ASN A 219 1.15 -14.16 -23.30
CA ASN A 219 0.52 -15.31 -23.98
C ASN A 219 -0.08 -14.94 -25.36
N GLY A 220 0.62 -14.08 -26.12
CA GLY A 220 0.17 -13.59 -27.43
C GLY A 220 -0.89 -12.49 -27.41
N ARG A 221 -1.42 -12.11 -26.23
CA ARG A 221 -2.41 -11.03 -26.06
C ARG A 221 -1.71 -9.71 -25.72
N LYS A 222 -2.08 -8.63 -26.42
CA LYS A 222 -1.66 -7.28 -26.04
C LYS A 222 -2.46 -6.81 -24.83
N ILE A 223 -1.76 -6.55 -23.74
CA ILE A 223 -2.30 -5.94 -22.52
C ILE A 223 -2.04 -4.44 -22.57
N ILE A 224 -3.02 -3.64 -22.15
CA ILE A 224 -2.88 -2.18 -22.07
C ILE A 224 -3.26 -1.73 -20.65
N LEU A 225 -2.33 -1.06 -19.99
CA LEU A 225 -2.49 -0.54 -18.63
C LEU A 225 -2.57 1.00 -18.68
N PRO A 226 -3.62 1.63 -18.13
CA PRO A 226 -3.70 3.09 -18.02
C PRO A 226 -2.77 3.62 -16.92
N ARG A 227 -2.62 4.95 -16.83
CA ARG A 227 -2.06 5.59 -15.63
C ARG A 227 -2.95 5.34 -14.43
N PHE A 228 -2.35 5.09 -13.28
CA PHE A 228 -3.07 4.98 -12.02
C PHE A 228 -3.69 6.32 -11.65
N TYR A 229 -5.00 6.31 -11.44
CA TYR A 229 -5.75 7.50 -11.11
C TYR A 229 -5.70 7.83 -9.60
N VAL A 230 -5.27 9.05 -9.27
CA VAL A 230 -5.16 9.58 -7.90
C VAL A 230 -6.08 10.80 -7.76
N TYR A 231 -7.24 10.60 -7.14
CA TYR A 231 -8.41 11.47 -7.31
C TYR A 231 -8.51 12.70 -6.39
N SER A 232 -7.80 12.77 -5.27
CA SER A 232 -7.91 13.94 -4.37
C SER A 232 -6.59 14.49 -3.88
N ARG A 233 -5.49 13.74 -4.10
CA ARG A 233 -4.14 14.11 -3.62
C ARG A 233 -4.13 14.45 -2.12
N HIS A 234 -5.10 13.96 -1.35
CA HIS A 234 -5.22 14.16 0.08
C HIS A 234 -4.31 13.16 0.82
N PRO A 235 -3.69 13.50 1.96
CA PRO A 235 -2.85 12.57 2.72
C PRO A 235 -3.53 11.24 3.07
N GLU A 236 -4.84 11.27 3.33
CA GLU A 236 -5.63 10.07 3.61
C GLU A 236 -5.91 9.20 2.37
N SER A 237 -5.92 9.77 1.16
CA SER A 237 -6.15 9.03 -0.09
C SER A 237 -4.87 8.47 -0.72
N ASN A 238 -3.72 8.66 -0.06
CA ASN A 238 -2.44 8.21 -0.59
C ASN A 238 -2.30 6.67 -0.55
N SER A 239 -2.53 6.01 -1.69
CA SER A 239 -2.39 4.56 -1.83
C SER A 239 -0.96 4.04 -1.60
N PHE A 240 0.04 4.90 -1.64
CA PHE A 240 1.45 4.52 -1.44
C PHE A 240 1.91 4.64 0.01
N HIS A 241 1.02 5.04 0.93
CA HIS A 241 1.33 4.98 2.34
C HIS A 241 1.15 3.55 2.87
N PHE A 242 2.20 2.98 3.47
CA PHE A 242 2.26 1.63 4.01
C PHE A 242 2.83 1.64 5.43
N ILE A 243 2.60 0.55 6.17
CA ILE A 243 3.28 0.25 7.45
C ILE A 243 4.09 -1.03 7.34
N GLY A 244 4.83 -1.37 8.40
CA GLY A 244 5.75 -2.50 8.39
C GLY A 244 6.98 -2.18 7.56
N SER A 245 7.33 -3.04 6.61
CA SER A 245 8.53 -2.90 5.78
C SER A 245 8.18 -2.83 4.30
N THR A 246 8.97 -2.09 3.50
CA THR A 246 9.10 -2.45 2.09
C THR A 246 9.83 -3.79 2.00
N ILE A 247 9.26 -4.76 1.28
CA ILE A 247 9.97 -6.01 1.04
C ILE A 247 10.93 -5.78 -0.13
N ASN A 248 12.19 -5.59 0.23
CA ASN A 248 13.27 -5.22 -0.68
C ASN A 248 13.91 -6.46 -1.29
N ASP A 249 13.71 -6.67 -2.59
CA ASP A 249 14.33 -7.75 -3.36
C ASP A 249 14.79 -7.17 -4.70
N SER A 250 16.00 -7.52 -5.14
CA SER A 250 16.55 -7.01 -6.41
C SER A 250 15.75 -7.46 -7.64
N LYS A 251 14.93 -8.51 -7.53
CA LYS A 251 14.02 -8.94 -8.58
C LYS A 251 12.73 -8.11 -8.59
N MET A 252 12.07 -8.02 -7.44
CA MET A 252 10.77 -7.36 -7.35
C MET A 252 10.52 -6.85 -5.94
N ASN A 253 10.28 -5.55 -5.85
CA ASN A 253 9.87 -4.87 -4.63
C ASN A 253 8.34 -4.85 -4.59
N ILE A 254 7.77 -4.98 -3.39
CA ILE A 254 6.32 -4.96 -3.16
C ILE A 254 5.97 -4.06 -1.98
N ILE A 255 4.86 -3.34 -2.10
CA ILE A 255 4.25 -2.53 -1.05
C ILE A 255 2.73 -2.70 -1.06
N GLY A 256 2.09 -2.44 0.08
CA GLY A 256 0.64 -2.52 0.25
C GLY A 256 0.09 -1.32 1.00
N THR A 257 -1.04 -0.80 0.54
CA THR A 257 -1.68 0.39 1.14
C THR A 257 -2.17 0.15 2.56
N TYR A 258 -1.70 0.95 3.53
CA TYR A 258 -2.19 0.95 4.92
C TYR A 258 -3.25 2.03 5.22
N ARG A 259 -3.43 3.02 4.35
CA ARG A 259 -4.43 4.07 4.59
C ARG A 259 -5.83 3.48 4.68
N SER A 260 -6.58 3.94 5.67
CA SER A 260 -7.94 3.49 5.89
C SER A 260 -8.94 4.32 5.09
N ASN A 261 -9.87 3.62 4.47
CA ASN A 261 -11.15 4.15 4.04
C ASN A 261 -11.97 4.60 5.27
N ARG A 262 -11.84 5.88 5.69
CA ARG A 262 -12.65 6.50 6.78
C ARG A 262 -13.47 7.70 6.29
N ASN A 263 -12.82 8.86 6.13
CA ASN A 263 -13.48 10.09 5.70
C ASN A 263 -13.36 10.27 4.18
N VAL A 264 -12.12 10.18 3.73
CA VAL A 264 -11.72 10.30 2.33
C VAL A 264 -11.46 8.89 1.80
N GLY A 265 -11.95 8.59 0.60
CA GLY A 265 -11.74 7.29 -0.03
C GLY A 265 -10.26 7.01 -0.31
N VAL A 266 -9.86 5.75 -0.33
CA VAL A 266 -8.53 5.33 -0.71
C VAL A 266 -8.60 4.04 -1.50
N ARG A 267 -7.80 3.99 -2.56
CA ARG A 267 -7.62 2.80 -3.37
C ARG A 267 -6.62 1.90 -2.65
N VAL A 268 -7.10 0.85 -2.01
CA VAL A 268 -6.26 -0.08 -1.25
C VAL A 268 -5.67 -1.11 -2.22
N CYS A 269 -4.37 -1.00 -2.48
CA CYS A 269 -3.72 -1.74 -3.56
C CYS A 269 -2.48 -2.49 -3.09
N ILE A 270 -2.13 -3.51 -3.87
CA ILE A 270 -0.82 -4.16 -3.86
C ILE A 270 -0.04 -3.65 -5.07
N PHE A 271 1.11 -3.03 -4.83
CA PHE A 271 1.98 -2.50 -5.89
C PHE A 271 3.29 -3.25 -5.95
N THR A 272 3.79 -3.45 -7.18
CA THR A 272 5.11 -4.05 -7.42
C THR A 272 5.98 -3.17 -8.32
N SER A 273 7.29 -3.26 -8.13
CA SER A 273 8.28 -2.64 -9.01
C SER A 273 9.53 -3.51 -9.15
N SER A 274 9.94 -3.78 -10.39
CA SER A 274 11.16 -4.50 -10.74
C SER A 274 12.30 -3.57 -11.19
N ASP A 275 12.05 -2.26 -11.25
CA ASP A 275 13.02 -1.24 -11.68
C ASP A 275 13.37 -0.26 -10.55
N GLY A 276 13.35 -0.71 -9.28
CA GLY A 276 13.74 0.14 -8.15
C GLY A 276 12.82 1.33 -7.93
N GLY A 277 11.56 1.23 -8.34
CA GLY A 277 10.50 2.20 -8.10
C GLY A 277 10.38 3.30 -9.15
N ARG A 278 10.99 3.15 -10.34
CA ARG A 278 10.76 4.08 -11.47
C ARG A 278 9.38 3.87 -12.08
N SER A 279 8.96 2.61 -12.17
CA SER A 279 7.63 2.20 -12.61
C SER A 279 7.03 1.28 -11.56
N TRP A 280 5.81 1.60 -11.14
CA TRP A 280 5.00 0.79 -10.23
C TRP A 280 3.80 0.24 -10.97
N PHE A 281 3.41 -0.98 -10.64
CA PHE A 281 2.27 -1.67 -11.24
C PHE A 281 1.31 -2.07 -10.14
N CYS A 282 0.05 -1.63 -10.24
CA CYS A 282 -1.03 -2.15 -9.42
C CYS A 282 -1.28 -3.61 -9.81
N LYS A 283 -1.08 -4.55 -8.89
CA LYS A 283 -1.30 -5.99 -9.12
C LYS A 283 -2.66 -6.44 -8.64
N TYR A 284 -3.18 -5.76 -7.63
CA TYR A 284 -4.49 -6.02 -7.06
C TYR A 284 -5.00 -4.78 -6.36
N GLU A 285 -6.30 -4.56 -6.44
CA GLU A 285 -6.99 -3.51 -5.71
C GLU A 285 -8.23 -4.11 -5.04
N PHE A 286 -8.38 -3.88 -3.74
CA PHE A 286 -9.53 -4.36 -2.99
C PHE A 286 -10.78 -3.55 -3.31
N ALA A 287 -11.94 -4.20 -3.22
CA ALA A 287 -13.24 -3.56 -3.34
C ALA A 287 -13.60 -2.75 -2.08
N ASP A 288 -14.63 -1.92 -2.18
CA ASP A 288 -15.28 -1.28 -1.04
C ASP A 288 -16.68 -1.90 -0.84
N SER A 289 -17.00 -2.32 0.38
CA SER A 289 -18.33 -2.80 0.76
C SER A 289 -19.37 -1.67 0.75
N GLY A 290 -18.92 -0.41 0.84
CA GLY A 290 -19.75 0.78 0.91
C GLY A 290 -20.22 1.09 2.33
N ASN A 291 -20.70 0.09 3.07
CA ASN A 291 -21.03 0.21 4.49
C ASN A 291 -20.11 -0.66 5.35
N TYR A 292 -19.76 -0.18 6.54
CA TYR A 292 -18.89 -0.88 7.49
C TYR A 292 -19.65 -1.09 8.78
N GLU A 293 -19.80 -2.35 9.20
CA GLU A 293 -20.50 -2.70 10.45
C GLU A 293 -19.68 -2.29 11.69
N PHE A 294 -18.35 -2.22 11.57
CA PHE A 294 -17.45 -1.87 12.65
C PHE A 294 -17.08 -0.37 12.59
N ILE A 295 -17.51 0.38 13.61
CA ILE A 295 -17.23 1.81 13.80
C ILE A 295 -16.41 1.94 15.10
N GLN A 296 -15.13 2.31 15.00
CA GLN A 296 -14.26 2.47 16.19
C GLN A 296 -13.74 3.91 16.31
N GLY A 297 -14.27 4.70 17.24
CA GLY A 297 -13.77 6.05 17.55
C GLY A 297 -14.87 7.11 17.64
N ASP A 298 -14.49 8.30 18.08
CA ASP A 298 -15.41 9.34 18.61
C ASP A 298 -16.12 10.21 17.57
N GLU A 299 -16.06 9.91 16.27
CA GLU A 299 -16.66 10.76 15.24
C GLU A 299 -17.57 9.93 14.31
N ASN A 300 -18.82 10.38 14.13
CA ASN A 300 -19.85 9.82 13.22
C ASN A 300 -19.49 9.94 11.72
N THR A 301 -18.22 9.81 11.35
CA THR A 301 -17.68 10.05 10.01
C THR A 301 -17.22 8.77 9.32
N TRP A 302 -17.34 7.62 9.99
CA TRP A 302 -17.00 6.31 9.45
C TRP A 302 -17.95 5.88 8.33
N GLY A 303 -17.41 5.20 7.33
CA GLY A 303 -18.19 4.67 6.19
C GLY A 303 -18.41 5.67 5.05
N HIS A 304 -17.98 6.93 5.20
CA HIS A 304 -18.06 7.92 4.13
C HIS A 304 -17.17 7.50 2.95
N ASN A 305 -15.85 7.44 3.17
CA ASN A 305 -14.80 7.08 2.20
C ASN A 305 -15.06 7.68 0.81
N TYR A 306 -15.43 8.95 0.77
CA TYR A 306 -15.89 9.56 -0.47
C TYR A 306 -14.73 9.88 -1.41
N GLY A 307 -14.97 9.65 -2.69
CA GLY A 307 -14.25 10.32 -3.74
C GLY A 307 -14.68 11.78 -3.90
N ASN A 308 -14.45 12.36 -5.08
CA ASN A 308 -14.93 13.71 -5.39
C ASN A 308 -16.46 13.82 -5.35
N ALA A 309 -16.95 15.04 -5.09
CA ALA A 309 -18.34 15.39 -5.42
C ALA A 309 -18.53 15.24 -6.94
N ILE A 310 -19.64 14.63 -7.35
CA ILE A 310 -19.98 14.55 -8.77
C ILE A 310 -20.81 15.77 -9.13
N VAL A 311 -20.41 16.49 -10.17
CA VAL A 311 -20.99 17.77 -10.58
C VAL A 311 -21.20 17.79 -12.09
N ASN A 312 -22.09 18.64 -12.60
CA ASN A 312 -22.33 18.78 -14.03
C ASN A 312 -21.89 20.17 -14.54
N TYR A 313 -20.59 20.39 -14.62
CA TYR A 313 -19.99 21.69 -14.98
C TYR A 313 -20.33 22.23 -16.37
N LYS A 314 -20.80 21.39 -17.30
CA LYS A 314 -20.87 21.74 -18.73
C LYS A 314 -22.28 21.86 -19.28
N TYR A 315 -23.31 21.47 -18.52
CA TYR A 315 -24.66 21.32 -19.07
C TYR A 315 -25.74 21.85 -18.13
N ASN A 316 -26.72 22.55 -18.69
CA ASN A 316 -27.97 22.83 -17.99
C ASN A 316 -28.76 21.53 -17.86
N LEU A 317 -28.94 21.06 -16.64
CA LEU A 317 -29.66 19.82 -16.37
C LEU A 317 -31.15 19.98 -16.63
N THR A 318 -31.66 19.27 -17.63
CA THR A 318 -33.09 19.09 -17.84
C THR A 318 -33.43 17.65 -17.51
N TYR A 319 -34.07 17.43 -16.35
CA TYR A 319 -34.42 16.08 -15.93
C TYR A 319 -35.86 15.73 -16.29
N LYS A 320 -36.04 14.62 -17.03
CA LYS A 320 -37.33 13.99 -17.21
C LYS A 320 -37.59 13.02 -16.06
N GLU A 321 -38.68 13.23 -15.34
CA GLU A 321 -39.10 12.39 -14.22
C GLU A 321 -39.13 10.89 -14.58
N ASN A 322 -38.61 10.04 -13.69
CA ASN A 322 -38.54 8.58 -13.82
C ASN A 322 -37.76 8.06 -15.04
N SER A 323 -36.94 8.90 -15.68
CA SER A 323 -36.04 8.46 -16.78
C SER A 323 -34.82 7.68 -16.28
N LEU A 324 -34.50 7.81 -14.99
CA LEU A 324 -33.35 7.17 -14.34
C LEU A 324 -33.82 6.30 -13.18
N LYS A 325 -33.11 5.19 -12.99
CA LYS A 325 -33.28 4.30 -11.85
C LYS A 325 -31.92 3.90 -11.29
N PHE A 326 -31.89 3.41 -10.06
CA PHE A 326 -30.67 2.88 -9.48
C PHE A 326 -30.87 1.53 -8.81
N LYS A 327 -29.76 0.80 -8.67
CA LYS A 327 -29.63 -0.41 -7.85
C LYS A 327 -28.46 -0.25 -6.89
N LYS A 328 -28.64 -0.67 -5.64
CA LYS A 328 -27.57 -0.81 -4.64
C LYS A 328 -26.78 -2.09 -4.91
N ARG A 329 -25.46 -2.01 -4.80
CA ARG A 329 -24.54 -3.15 -4.85
C ARG A 329 -24.32 -3.74 -3.46
N GLU A 330 -24.29 -5.06 -3.38
CA GLU A 330 -23.83 -5.84 -2.25
C GLU A 330 -22.77 -6.84 -2.71
N LEU A 331 -21.75 -7.07 -1.89
CA LEU A 331 -20.65 -7.99 -2.20
C LEU A 331 -20.93 -9.38 -1.63
N LEU A 332 -20.57 -10.40 -2.40
CA LEU A 332 -20.64 -11.81 -2.01
C LEU A 332 -19.21 -12.38 -2.03
N TYR A 333 -18.69 -12.80 -0.89
CA TYR A 333 -17.25 -13.06 -0.71
C TYR A 333 -16.78 -14.50 -1.01
N ASN A 334 -17.68 -15.48 -0.93
CA ASN A 334 -17.39 -16.92 -1.04
C ASN A 334 -18.41 -17.67 -1.91
N GLN A 335 -18.93 -17.01 -2.93
CA GLN A 335 -19.91 -17.59 -3.84
C GLN A 335 -19.41 -17.46 -5.27
N ASP A 336 -19.91 -18.31 -6.16
CA ASP A 336 -19.64 -18.18 -7.60
C ASP A 336 -20.13 -16.82 -8.13
N ASN A 337 -21.25 -16.35 -7.58
CA ASN A 337 -21.71 -14.98 -7.74
C ASN A 337 -20.89 -14.01 -6.87
N LYS A 338 -20.47 -12.89 -7.46
CA LYS A 338 -19.67 -11.84 -6.81
C LYS A 338 -20.51 -10.71 -6.24
N PHE A 339 -21.67 -10.46 -6.84
CA PHE A 339 -22.49 -9.30 -6.57
C PHE A 339 -23.95 -9.69 -6.39
N ASN A 340 -24.61 -9.02 -5.45
CA ASN A 340 -26.06 -8.95 -5.38
C ASN A 340 -26.50 -7.51 -5.65
N TRP A 341 -27.59 -7.33 -6.39
CA TRP A 341 -28.12 -6.02 -6.76
C TRP A 341 -29.54 -5.87 -6.23
N SER A 342 -29.83 -4.76 -5.56
CA SER A 342 -31.18 -4.49 -5.04
C SER A 342 -32.22 -4.34 -6.15
N ASN A 343 -33.48 -4.31 -5.75
CA ASN A 343 -34.58 -3.88 -6.62
C ASN A 343 -34.32 -2.46 -7.16
N GLU A 344 -34.94 -2.17 -8.30
CA GLU A 344 -34.87 -0.88 -8.98
C GLU A 344 -35.67 0.16 -8.21
N ILE A 345 -35.08 1.35 -8.01
CA ILE A 345 -35.75 2.50 -7.43
C ILE A 345 -35.70 3.65 -8.43
N LEU A 346 -36.86 4.25 -8.70
CA LEU A 346 -36.99 5.34 -9.66
C LEU A 346 -36.55 6.68 -9.07
N VAL A 347 -35.80 7.44 -9.87
CA VAL A 347 -35.43 8.81 -9.57
C VAL A 347 -36.56 9.73 -10.03
N SER A 348 -36.98 10.64 -9.17
CA SER A 348 -38.05 11.60 -9.43
C SER A 348 -37.52 12.98 -9.79
N LYS A 349 -36.34 13.35 -9.30
CA LYS A 349 -35.71 14.64 -9.58
C LYS A 349 -34.19 14.56 -9.46
N ILE A 350 -33.49 15.39 -10.23
CA ILE A 350 -32.06 15.64 -10.09
C ILE A 350 -31.84 17.16 -10.02
N MET A 351 -30.94 17.60 -9.14
CA MET A 351 -30.48 18.97 -9.08
C MET A 351 -28.96 19.00 -9.01
N ASP A 352 -28.38 20.03 -9.60
CA ASP A 352 -26.96 20.33 -9.48
C ASP A 352 -26.79 21.70 -8.84
N THR A 353 -26.20 21.70 -7.65
CA THR A 353 -25.84 22.91 -6.93
C THR A 353 -24.34 22.95 -6.76
N ASN A 354 -23.82 22.06 -5.92
CA ASN A 354 -22.39 21.81 -5.70
C ASN A 354 -22.05 20.31 -5.76
N CYS A 355 -23.08 19.49 -5.95
CA CYS A 355 -23.03 18.04 -6.03
C CYS A 355 -24.37 17.60 -6.63
N LEU A 356 -24.36 16.63 -7.53
CA LEU A 356 -25.58 16.05 -8.05
C LEU A 356 -26.36 15.41 -6.91
N THR A 357 -27.57 15.94 -6.69
CA THR A 357 -28.50 15.48 -5.67
C THR A 357 -29.69 14.82 -6.37
N PHE A 358 -30.12 13.69 -5.83
CA PHE A 358 -31.14 12.83 -6.40
C PHE A 358 -32.30 12.70 -5.41
N TRP A 359 -33.52 12.74 -5.93
CA TRP A 359 -34.75 12.48 -5.17
C TRP A 359 -35.44 11.23 -5.69
N THR A 360 -36.13 10.53 -4.80
CA THR A 360 -37.04 9.42 -5.09
C THR A 360 -38.43 9.74 -4.56
N LYS A 361 -39.49 9.14 -5.13
CA LYS A 361 -40.84 9.25 -4.55
C LYS A 361 -41.03 8.32 -3.36
N GLU A 362 -40.49 7.11 -3.47
CA GLU A 362 -40.52 6.10 -2.42
C GLU A 362 -39.23 6.12 -1.59
N LYS A 363 -39.30 5.58 -0.37
CA LYS A 363 -38.15 5.49 0.52
C LYS A 363 -37.06 4.63 -0.12
N HIS A 364 -35.84 5.16 -0.23
CA HIS A 364 -34.76 4.47 -0.94
C HIS A 364 -34.03 3.39 -0.12
N ASN A 365 -34.16 3.38 1.20
CA ASN A 365 -33.47 2.45 2.13
C ASN A 365 -31.93 2.40 2.03
N LEU A 366 -31.32 3.36 1.32
CA LEU A 366 -29.88 3.57 1.31
C LEU A 366 -29.38 4.09 2.67
N VAL A 367 -28.11 3.78 2.95
CA VAL A 367 -27.33 4.39 4.02
C VAL A 367 -26.12 5.09 3.39
N THR A 368 -25.69 6.19 4.00
CA THR A 368 -24.44 6.89 3.67
C THR A 368 -23.28 5.90 3.52
N GLY A 369 -22.57 5.99 2.40
CA GLY A 369 -21.48 5.08 2.03
C GLY A 369 -21.88 3.97 1.06
N ASN A 370 -23.17 3.63 0.96
CA ASN A 370 -23.67 2.63 0.01
C ASN A 370 -23.20 2.93 -1.42
N ILE A 371 -22.94 1.87 -2.18
CA ILE A 371 -22.48 1.96 -3.57
C ILE A 371 -23.64 1.58 -4.48
N ILE A 372 -23.94 2.45 -5.44
CA ILE A 372 -25.05 2.28 -6.38
C ILE A 372 -24.55 2.29 -7.82
N SER A 373 -25.38 1.72 -8.69
CA SER A 373 -25.26 1.82 -10.14
C SER A 373 -26.49 2.56 -10.68
N LEU A 374 -26.28 3.49 -11.60
CA LEU A 374 -27.34 4.25 -12.27
C LEU A 374 -27.65 3.60 -13.62
N LEU A 375 -28.94 3.40 -13.89
CA LEU A 375 -29.44 2.77 -15.11
C LEU A 375 -30.40 3.75 -15.80
N GLY A 376 -30.35 3.77 -17.12
CA GLY A 376 -31.19 4.62 -17.95
C GLY A 376 -32.30 3.86 -18.66
N GLU A 377 -33.40 4.56 -18.92
CA GLU A 377 -34.44 4.17 -19.88
C GLU A 377 -34.21 4.89 -21.24
N ASP A 378 -35.01 4.56 -22.27
CA ASP A 378 -34.84 5.08 -23.65
C ASP A 378 -34.85 6.62 -23.79
N GLN A 379 -35.25 7.35 -22.75
CA GLN A 379 -35.43 8.81 -22.77
C GLN A 379 -34.55 9.59 -21.77
N VAL A 380 -33.42 9.02 -21.33
CA VAL A 380 -32.44 9.78 -20.52
C VAL A 380 -31.81 10.92 -21.33
N ASP A 381 -31.76 12.12 -20.73
CA ASP A 381 -31.06 13.29 -21.27
C ASP A 381 -29.62 12.90 -21.64
N SER A 382 -29.17 13.28 -22.85
CA SER A 382 -27.79 13.08 -23.30
C SER A 382 -26.75 13.59 -22.30
N ASN A 383 -27.07 14.66 -21.56
CA ASN A 383 -26.19 15.27 -20.56
C ASN A 383 -26.02 14.43 -19.28
N LEU A 384 -26.81 13.36 -19.12
CA LEU A 384 -26.74 12.43 -18.00
C LEU A 384 -26.23 11.03 -18.41
N LYS A 385 -26.07 10.76 -19.71
CA LYS A 385 -25.67 9.44 -20.21
C LYS A 385 -24.30 8.99 -19.72
N TRP A 386 -23.39 9.92 -19.44
CA TRP A 386 -22.06 9.63 -18.88
C TRP A 386 -22.11 9.10 -17.44
N LEU A 387 -23.27 9.19 -16.75
CA LEU A 387 -23.50 8.62 -15.42
C LEU A 387 -24.00 7.16 -15.49
N LEU A 388 -24.37 6.67 -16.68
CA LEU A 388 -25.06 5.39 -16.82
C LEU A 388 -24.09 4.22 -16.84
N ASN A 389 -24.47 3.18 -16.10
CA ASN A 389 -23.88 1.87 -16.19
C ASN A 389 -24.69 0.98 -17.14
N ASN A 390 -24.05 -0.07 -17.67
CA ASN A 390 -24.67 -1.06 -18.54
C ASN A 390 -24.44 -2.48 -18.01
N ASN A 391 -25.31 -3.45 -18.32
CA ASN A 391 -25.04 -4.88 -18.16
C ASN A 391 -24.56 -5.33 -16.75
N ILE A 392 -25.06 -4.73 -15.67
CA ILE A 392 -24.80 -5.21 -14.30
C ILE A 392 -25.51 -6.55 -14.06
N ASN A 393 -24.83 -7.48 -13.40
CA ASN A 393 -25.39 -8.79 -13.02
C ASN A 393 -24.61 -9.38 -11.82
N SER A 394 -24.88 -10.64 -11.49
CA SER A 394 -24.28 -11.30 -10.34
C SER A 394 -22.77 -11.52 -10.44
N LEU A 395 -22.18 -11.42 -11.63
CA LEU A 395 -20.75 -11.61 -11.91
C LEU A 395 -20.05 -10.32 -12.37
N SER A 396 -20.80 -9.28 -12.73
CA SER A 396 -20.29 -8.07 -13.37
C SER A 396 -20.88 -6.79 -12.79
N CYS A 397 -20.01 -5.79 -12.61
CA CYS A 397 -20.39 -4.40 -12.32
C CYS A 397 -20.53 -3.56 -13.61
N GLY A 398 -20.71 -4.21 -14.75
CA GLY A 398 -21.03 -3.55 -16.01
C GLY A 398 -19.85 -2.83 -16.64
N ASN A 399 -20.04 -1.56 -17.02
CA ASN A 399 -18.95 -0.69 -17.48
C ASN A 399 -18.13 -0.11 -16.31
N ASN A 400 -18.24 -0.64 -15.09
CA ASN A 400 -17.49 -0.21 -13.90
C ASN A 400 -17.79 1.23 -13.46
N LEU A 401 -18.92 1.82 -13.84
CA LEU A 401 -19.34 3.14 -13.38
C LEU A 401 -20.28 3.01 -12.18
N LEU A 402 -19.73 3.19 -10.99
CA LEU A 402 -20.44 3.10 -9.71
C LEU A 402 -20.24 4.39 -8.93
N PHE A 403 -21.18 4.67 -8.03
CA PHE A 403 -21.18 5.88 -7.22
C PHE A 403 -21.40 5.54 -5.76
N LYS A 404 -20.74 6.28 -4.87
CA LYS A 404 -21.09 6.32 -3.46
C LYS A 404 -22.20 7.32 -3.22
N VAL A 405 -23.01 7.06 -2.20
CA VAL A 405 -24.10 7.96 -1.80
C VAL A 405 -23.82 8.60 -0.45
N LYS A 406 -24.21 9.87 -0.33
CA LYS A 406 -24.38 10.56 0.95
C LYS A 406 -25.86 10.82 1.13
N VAL A 407 -26.46 10.11 2.08
CA VAL A 407 -27.89 10.22 2.36
C VAL A 407 -28.16 11.53 3.08
N LEU A 408 -29.16 12.28 2.61
CA LEU A 408 -29.63 13.53 3.21
C LEU A 408 -30.90 13.28 4.05
N ASP A 409 -31.81 12.47 3.52
CA ASP A 409 -33.03 12.01 4.20
C ASP A 409 -33.47 10.66 3.60
N GLU A 410 -34.70 10.21 3.84
CA GLU A 410 -35.16 8.89 3.38
C GLU A 410 -35.54 8.82 1.88
N ASN A 411 -35.59 9.97 1.20
CA ASN A 411 -35.93 10.13 -0.21
C ASN A 411 -34.86 10.88 -1.01
N THR A 412 -33.79 11.35 -0.38
CA THR A 412 -32.83 12.27 -0.99
C THR A 412 -31.38 11.89 -0.67
N PHE A 413 -30.51 11.91 -1.68
CA PHE A 413 -29.08 11.66 -1.52
C PHE A 413 -28.20 12.41 -2.53
N GLU A 414 -26.92 12.62 -2.20
CA GLU A 414 -25.89 13.18 -3.09
C GLU A 414 -25.00 12.07 -3.68
N LEU A 415 -24.53 12.26 -4.91
CA LEU A 415 -23.54 11.38 -5.55
C LEU A 415 -22.09 11.76 -5.26
N ARG A 416 -21.30 10.77 -4.88
CA ARG A 416 -19.86 10.85 -4.69
C ARG A 416 -19.17 9.82 -5.57
N GLU A 417 -17.97 10.13 -6.02
CA GLU A 417 -17.15 9.20 -6.79
C GLU A 417 -16.83 7.95 -5.95
N CYS A 418 -17.00 6.77 -6.56
CA CYS A 418 -16.53 5.50 -6.01
C CYS A 418 -15.12 5.23 -6.55
N VAL A 419 -14.10 5.38 -5.70
CA VAL A 419 -12.70 5.35 -6.13
C VAL A 419 -12.10 3.94 -6.13
N SER A 420 -12.67 3.02 -5.36
CA SER A 420 -12.22 1.62 -5.27
C SER A 420 -12.56 0.81 -6.52
N GLN A 421 -11.81 -0.26 -6.76
CA GLN A 421 -12.10 -1.25 -7.81
C GLN A 421 -13.52 -1.81 -7.71
N SER A 422 -14.23 -1.83 -8.83
CA SER A 422 -15.62 -2.27 -8.92
C SER A 422 -15.77 -3.73 -9.33
N THR A 423 -14.73 -4.33 -9.94
CA THR A 423 -14.78 -5.70 -10.50
C THR A 423 -14.41 -6.80 -9.49
N HIS A 424 -13.77 -6.46 -8.39
CA HIS A 424 -13.46 -7.39 -7.31
C HIS A 424 -14.58 -7.41 -6.26
N ASN A 425 -14.70 -8.53 -5.55
CA ASN A 425 -15.68 -8.73 -4.47
C ASN A 425 -15.04 -8.80 -3.09
N ILE A 426 -13.71 -8.95 -2.99
CA ILE A 426 -13.00 -8.94 -1.70
C ILE A 426 -12.76 -7.49 -1.31
N CYS A 427 -13.34 -7.06 -0.19
CA CYS A 427 -13.12 -5.73 0.37
C CYS A 427 -12.12 -5.77 1.52
N CYS A 428 -11.44 -4.67 1.75
CA CYS A 428 -10.69 -4.49 2.99
C CYS A 428 -10.58 -3.01 3.34
N ARG A 429 -10.26 -2.72 4.61
CA ARG A 429 -10.03 -1.35 5.06
C ARG A 429 -8.63 -0.86 4.67
N HIS A 430 -7.63 -1.72 4.85
CA HIS A 430 -6.22 -1.48 4.59
C HIS A 430 -5.42 -2.79 4.70
N ILE A 431 -4.17 -2.80 4.24
CA ILE A 431 -3.22 -3.92 4.33
C ILE A 431 -2.37 -3.74 5.59
N HIS A 432 -2.38 -4.74 6.49
CA HIS A 432 -1.63 -4.72 7.74
C HIS A 432 -0.16 -5.10 7.56
N HIS A 433 0.12 -6.11 6.74
CA HIS A 433 1.48 -6.58 6.56
C HIS A 433 1.70 -7.24 5.21
N ILE A 434 2.97 -7.26 4.81
CA ILE A 434 3.50 -8.09 3.74
C ILE A 434 4.75 -8.77 4.29
N ASN A 435 4.80 -10.10 4.18
CA ASN A 435 5.94 -10.89 4.63
C ASN A 435 6.49 -11.68 3.43
N ARG A 436 7.81 -11.61 3.22
CA ARG A 436 8.49 -12.46 2.23
C ARG A 436 8.41 -13.91 2.67
N VAL A 437 8.01 -14.78 1.75
CA VAL A 437 8.20 -16.23 1.84
C VAL A 437 9.07 -16.68 0.66
N LYS A 438 9.54 -17.92 0.64
CA LYS A 438 10.48 -18.43 -0.40
C LYS A 438 10.04 -18.08 -1.83
N ASP A 439 8.83 -18.50 -2.20
CA ASP A 439 8.31 -18.36 -3.58
C ASP A 439 7.22 -17.28 -3.68
N GLY A 440 7.29 -16.22 -2.88
CA GLY A 440 6.33 -15.11 -2.98
C GLY A 440 6.19 -14.30 -1.70
N TRP A 441 4.96 -13.85 -1.43
CA TRP A 441 4.62 -13.05 -0.26
C TRP A 441 3.29 -13.45 0.35
N LEU A 442 3.21 -13.40 1.68
CA LEU A 442 1.96 -13.45 2.42
C LEU A 442 1.52 -12.04 2.75
N ILE A 443 0.25 -11.73 2.49
CA ILE A 443 -0.34 -10.41 2.70
C ILE A 443 -1.56 -10.58 3.59
N GLY A 444 -1.57 -9.88 4.73
CA GLY A 444 -2.72 -9.83 5.62
C GLY A 444 -3.40 -8.47 5.59
N THR A 445 -4.72 -8.45 5.56
CA THR A 445 -5.51 -7.22 5.65
C THR A 445 -5.95 -6.94 7.08
N GLY A 446 -6.29 -5.67 7.31
CA GLY A 446 -6.88 -5.22 8.55
C GLY A 446 -8.38 -5.45 8.64
N GLU A 447 -8.86 -5.33 9.88
CA GLU A 447 -10.25 -5.60 10.32
C GLU A 447 -10.69 -7.05 10.29
N ILE A 448 -11.80 -7.33 10.97
CA ILE A 448 -12.44 -8.65 10.98
C ILE A 448 -13.26 -8.86 9.70
N TYR A 449 -13.61 -10.11 9.41
CA TYR A 449 -14.52 -10.49 8.33
C TYR A 449 -15.76 -9.60 8.33
N PRO A 450 -16.18 -9.07 7.16
CA PRO A 450 -15.72 -9.43 5.80
C PRO A 450 -14.53 -8.61 5.28
N ASN A 451 -13.73 -7.99 6.13
CA ASN A 451 -12.58 -7.17 5.72
C ASN A 451 -11.22 -7.81 6.04
N GLY A 452 -11.19 -8.88 6.83
CA GLY A 452 -9.99 -9.61 7.26
C GLY A 452 -9.67 -10.80 6.36
N TRP A 453 -8.54 -10.73 5.67
CA TRP A 453 -8.12 -11.70 4.64
C TRP A 453 -6.63 -11.98 4.73
N VAL A 454 -6.26 -13.20 4.33
CA VAL A 454 -4.87 -13.57 4.04
C VAL A 454 -4.77 -13.97 2.59
N LEU A 455 -3.83 -13.36 1.86
CA LEU A 455 -3.52 -13.64 0.47
C LEU A 455 -2.09 -14.16 0.33
N TYR A 456 -1.86 -15.03 -0.65
CA TYR A 456 -0.55 -15.42 -1.11
C TYR A 456 -0.32 -14.91 -2.54
N VAL A 457 0.70 -14.08 -2.73
CA VAL A 457 1.14 -13.62 -4.05
C VAL A 457 2.33 -14.46 -4.46
N GLN A 458 2.19 -15.24 -5.52
CA GLN A 458 3.21 -16.17 -5.96
C GLN A 458 4.24 -15.51 -6.88
N MET A 459 5.52 -15.84 -6.64
CA MET A 459 6.64 -15.57 -7.52
C MET A 459 7.57 -16.79 -7.50
N LYS A 460 7.22 -17.81 -8.27
CA LYS A 460 7.95 -19.08 -8.34
C LYS A 460 9.09 -18.98 -9.36
N GLU A 461 10.30 -18.72 -8.88
CA GLU A 461 11.49 -18.57 -9.74
C GLU A 461 12.70 -19.26 -9.10
N SER A 462 13.23 -20.29 -9.74
CA SER A 462 14.39 -21.04 -9.23
C SER A 462 15.73 -20.36 -9.52
N ASP A 463 15.81 -19.56 -10.58
CA ASP A 463 17.06 -18.91 -11.00
C ASP A 463 17.15 -17.50 -10.45
N THR A 464 18.13 -17.22 -9.59
CA THR A 464 18.41 -15.89 -9.03
C THR A 464 18.61 -14.80 -10.09
N PHE A 465 18.99 -15.17 -11.32
CA PHE A 465 19.24 -14.24 -12.43
C PHE A 465 18.11 -14.15 -13.45
N SER A 466 17.02 -14.92 -13.32
CA SER A 466 15.85 -14.77 -14.19
C SER A 466 15.26 -13.36 -14.05
N ILE A 467 14.99 -12.74 -15.20
CA ILE A 467 14.34 -11.42 -15.25
C ILE A 467 12.85 -11.65 -15.06
N LYS A 468 12.29 -11.10 -13.98
CA LYS A 468 10.86 -11.04 -13.75
C LYS A 468 10.43 -9.58 -13.80
N HIS A 469 9.56 -9.23 -14.73
CA HIS A 469 9.07 -7.87 -14.81
C HIS A 469 7.82 -7.67 -13.95
N ALA A 470 7.73 -6.53 -13.26
CA ALA A 470 6.56 -6.20 -12.44
C ALA A 470 5.25 -6.05 -13.24
N TYR A 471 5.34 -5.80 -14.55
CA TYR A 471 4.16 -5.71 -15.41
C TYR A 471 3.50 -7.08 -15.67
N GLU A 472 4.27 -8.18 -15.62
CA GLU A 472 3.77 -9.53 -15.87
C GLU A 472 2.72 -9.95 -14.84
N ASN A 473 1.78 -10.81 -15.22
CA ASN A 473 0.78 -11.31 -14.29
C ASN A 473 1.44 -12.07 -13.12
N LEU A 474 0.85 -11.91 -11.93
CA LEU A 474 1.22 -12.64 -10.72
C LEU A 474 -0.02 -13.36 -10.21
N ASP A 475 0.11 -14.64 -9.86
CA ASP A 475 -0.99 -15.37 -9.28
C ASP A 475 -1.19 -14.94 -7.83
N ILE A 476 -2.44 -14.58 -7.50
CA ILE A 476 -2.85 -14.12 -6.18
C ILE A 476 -3.93 -15.05 -5.66
N TYR A 477 -3.61 -15.78 -4.60
CA TYR A 477 -4.47 -16.79 -3.99
C TYR A 477 -5.05 -16.24 -2.69
N LYS A 478 -6.38 -16.30 -2.55
CA LYS A 478 -7.04 -16.06 -1.26
C LYS A 478 -6.92 -17.32 -0.40
N LEU A 479 -6.36 -17.20 0.81
CA LEU A 479 -6.13 -18.33 1.71
C LEU A 479 -7.21 -18.50 2.78
N THR A 480 -7.94 -17.42 3.10
CA THR A 480 -9.02 -17.42 4.10
C THR A 480 -10.38 -17.21 3.46
N SER A 481 -11.43 -17.69 4.11
CA SER A 481 -12.78 -17.66 3.53
C SER A 481 -13.83 -16.99 4.39
N ASP A 482 -13.80 -17.10 5.72
CA ASP A 482 -14.96 -16.72 6.54
C ASP A 482 -14.59 -16.02 7.87
N LYS A 483 -15.61 -15.80 8.70
CA LYS A 483 -15.49 -15.19 10.02
C LYS A 483 -14.76 -16.05 11.06
N LEU A 484 -14.55 -17.34 10.82
CA LEU A 484 -13.79 -18.24 11.69
C LEU A 484 -12.31 -18.29 11.33
N SER A 485 -11.99 -17.83 10.12
CA SER A 485 -10.64 -17.80 9.59
C SER A 485 -9.68 -16.95 10.43
N VAL A 486 -8.37 -17.17 10.25
CA VAL A 486 -7.31 -16.31 10.75
C VAL A 486 -7.49 -14.89 10.17
N GLN A 487 -7.49 -13.88 11.03
CA GLN A 487 -7.85 -12.51 10.67
C GLN A 487 -6.96 -11.49 11.39
N ARG A 488 -6.93 -10.28 10.84
CA ARG A 488 -6.19 -9.12 11.36
C ARG A 488 -4.73 -9.41 11.69
N THR A 489 -4.09 -10.26 10.91
CA THR A 489 -2.69 -10.60 11.09
C THR A 489 -1.84 -9.35 10.91
N LEU A 490 -0.79 -9.19 11.70
CA LEU A 490 0.26 -8.17 11.55
C LEU A 490 1.60 -8.74 11.10
N GLY A 491 1.58 -10.03 10.81
CA GLY A 491 2.69 -10.78 10.30
C GLY A 491 2.28 -12.23 10.17
N MET A 492 2.74 -12.88 9.11
CA MET A 492 2.59 -14.32 8.92
C MET A 492 3.83 -14.84 8.21
N ILE A 493 4.30 -16.00 8.64
CA ILE A 493 5.50 -16.66 8.13
C ILE A 493 5.11 -18.07 7.74
N LEU A 494 5.42 -18.47 6.51
CA LEU A 494 5.37 -19.86 6.09
C LEU A 494 6.66 -20.55 6.53
N CYS A 495 6.53 -21.62 7.32
CA CYS A 495 7.65 -22.39 7.81
C CYS A 495 8.33 -23.17 6.67
N LYS A 496 9.57 -23.63 6.93
CA LYS A 496 10.38 -24.33 5.92
C LYS A 496 9.74 -25.63 5.41
N ASP A 497 8.90 -26.26 6.23
CA ASP A 497 8.16 -27.46 5.85
C ASP A 497 6.98 -27.19 4.90
N GLU A 498 6.70 -25.90 4.63
CA GLU A 498 5.60 -25.41 3.77
C GLU A 498 4.21 -25.89 4.25
N LYS A 499 4.11 -26.42 5.47
CA LYS A 499 2.87 -26.90 6.09
C LYS A 499 2.44 -26.02 7.25
N HIS A 500 3.39 -25.54 8.04
CA HIS A 500 3.06 -24.72 9.21
C HIS A 500 3.18 -23.23 8.90
N VAL A 501 2.28 -22.45 9.50
CA VAL A 501 2.37 -21.00 9.52
C VAL A 501 2.51 -20.51 10.96
N ILE A 502 3.32 -19.47 11.13
CA ILE A 502 3.40 -18.70 12.38
C ILE A 502 2.83 -17.32 12.10
N PHE A 503 1.89 -16.86 12.91
CA PHE A 503 1.32 -15.52 12.76
C PHE A 503 1.13 -14.82 14.09
N ALA A 504 1.01 -13.50 14.03
CA ALA A 504 0.55 -12.67 15.14
C ALA A 504 -0.60 -11.79 14.68
N SER A 505 -1.56 -11.51 15.56
CA SER A 505 -2.75 -10.71 15.27
C SER A 505 -2.88 -9.54 16.24
N ASP A 506 -3.45 -8.44 15.79
CA ASP A 506 -3.77 -7.27 16.63
C ASP A 506 -5.15 -7.38 17.31
N HIS A 507 -5.77 -8.56 17.26
CA HIS A 507 -7.06 -8.85 17.87
C HIS A 507 -7.05 -10.23 18.55
N ASP A 508 -7.93 -10.37 19.53
CA ASP A 508 -8.21 -11.63 20.23
C ASP A 508 -8.71 -12.66 19.21
N THR A 509 -7.88 -13.64 18.89
CA THR A 509 -8.21 -14.64 17.86
C THR A 509 -8.63 -15.97 18.44
N LEU A 510 -8.26 -16.34 19.67
CA LEU A 510 -8.68 -17.60 20.26
C LEU A 510 -9.61 -17.40 21.43
N GLU A 511 -10.78 -18.05 21.37
CA GLU A 511 -11.60 -18.30 22.54
C GLU A 511 -11.10 -19.59 23.18
N LEU A 512 -10.37 -19.47 24.30
CA LEU A 512 -9.98 -20.66 25.06
C LEU A 512 -11.19 -21.17 25.83
N GLU A 513 -11.41 -22.49 25.79
CA GLU A 513 -12.47 -23.11 26.58
C GLU A 513 -12.30 -22.78 28.06
N ALA A 514 -13.38 -22.26 28.66
CA ALA A 514 -13.37 -21.90 30.06
C ALA A 514 -13.07 -23.13 30.92
N ASN A 515 -12.04 -23.00 31.78
CA ASN A 515 -11.52 -24.03 32.65
C ASN A 515 -12.65 -24.74 33.41
N GLU A 516 -12.79 -26.07 33.21
CA GLU A 516 -13.87 -26.86 33.81
C GLU A 516 -13.89 -26.81 35.34
N SER A 517 -12.72 -26.71 35.98
CA SER A 517 -12.61 -26.61 37.44
C SER A 517 -13.13 -25.25 37.93
N LEU A 518 -12.91 -24.19 37.15
CA LEU A 518 -13.46 -22.86 37.41
C LEU A 518 -14.97 -22.81 37.17
N LYS A 519 -15.46 -23.37 36.06
CA LYS A 519 -16.91 -23.53 35.81
C LYS A 519 -17.63 -24.20 36.97
N LYS A 520 -17.02 -25.25 37.54
CA LYS A 520 -17.53 -25.96 38.72
C LYS A 520 -17.51 -25.12 40.01
N LEU A 521 -16.59 -24.16 40.14
CA LEU A 521 -16.44 -23.32 41.33
C LEU A 521 -17.35 -22.07 41.29
N THR A 522 -17.51 -21.44 40.13
CA THR A 522 -18.18 -20.12 39.99
C THR A 522 -19.55 -20.20 39.32
N GLY A 523 -19.95 -21.35 38.75
CA GLY A 523 -21.18 -21.49 37.95
C GLY A 523 -21.14 -20.78 36.59
N LEU A 524 -20.17 -19.89 36.39
CA LEU A 524 -19.88 -19.15 35.17
C LEU A 524 -18.41 -19.39 34.81
N GLY A 525 -18.15 -20.02 33.65
CA GLY A 525 -16.77 -20.20 33.20
C GLY A 525 -16.06 -18.87 32.96
N ILE A 526 -14.76 -18.79 33.28
CA ILE A 526 -13.93 -17.65 32.88
C ILE A 526 -13.31 -17.99 31.53
N SER A 527 -13.65 -17.22 30.49
CA SER A 527 -12.97 -17.24 29.20
C SER A 527 -11.80 -16.26 29.22
N HIS A 528 -10.62 -16.71 28.80
CA HIS A 528 -9.48 -15.83 28.53
C HIS A 528 -9.27 -15.74 27.03
N SER A 529 -9.09 -14.53 26.51
CA SER A 529 -8.52 -14.36 25.17
C SER A 529 -7.01 -14.48 25.25
N SER A 530 -6.41 -15.16 24.27
CA SER A 530 -4.96 -15.12 24.07
C SER A 530 -4.64 -14.09 22.98
N THR A 531 -3.78 -13.14 23.28
CA THR A 531 -3.08 -12.31 22.29
C THR A 531 -1.65 -12.80 22.14
N GLY A 532 -1.04 -12.66 20.96
CA GLY A 532 0.38 -12.95 20.79
C GLY A 532 0.70 -13.69 19.50
N VAL A 533 1.51 -14.75 19.59
CA VAL A 533 2.02 -15.48 18.43
C VAL A 533 1.49 -16.91 18.43
N PHE A 534 1.01 -17.34 17.27
CA PHE A 534 0.33 -18.61 17.07
C PHE A 534 1.02 -19.44 15.99
N ILE A 535 0.98 -20.77 16.15
CA ILE A 535 1.48 -21.74 15.17
C ILE A 535 0.42 -22.79 14.84
N GLY A 536 0.39 -23.25 13.60
CA GLY A 536 -0.50 -24.32 13.16
C GLY A 536 -0.35 -24.64 11.68
N ASP A 537 -1.07 -25.66 11.22
CA ASP A 537 -1.08 -26.07 9.82
C ASP A 537 -1.81 -25.03 8.95
N ILE A 538 -1.28 -24.75 7.75
CA ILE A 538 -1.87 -23.83 6.78
C ILE A 538 -3.28 -24.25 6.35
N SER A 539 -3.58 -25.55 6.34
CA SER A 539 -4.93 -26.08 6.08
C SER A 539 -5.96 -25.63 7.10
N ASN A 540 -5.53 -25.22 8.31
CA ASN A 540 -6.39 -24.72 9.37
C ASN A 540 -6.69 -23.22 9.27
N LEU A 541 -6.19 -22.49 8.26
CA LEU A 541 -6.40 -21.04 8.16
C LEU A 541 -7.87 -20.59 8.20
N ASN A 542 -8.83 -21.47 7.88
CA ASN A 542 -10.27 -21.20 7.99
C ASN A 542 -10.87 -21.44 9.38
N ASN A 543 -10.10 -21.95 10.33
CA ASN A 543 -10.51 -22.09 11.71
C ASN A 543 -9.34 -21.72 12.64
N ARG A 544 -9.34 -20.47 13.09
CA ARG A 544 -8.31 -19.94 13.99
C ARG A 544 -8.19 -20.73 15.30
N ASN A 545 -9.26 -21.36 15.79
CA ASN A 545 -9.25 -22.13 17.04
C ASN A 545 -8.38 -23.41 16.96
N ASN A 546 -7.93 -23.81 15.77
CA ASN A 546 -7.03 -24.93 15.58
C ASN A 546 -5.54 -24.56 15.70
N PHE A 547 -5.23 -23.32 16.08
CA PHE A 547 -3.86 -22.83 16.26
C PHE A 547 -3.45 -22.83 17.72
N GLU A 548 -2.18 -23.13 17.98
CA GLU A 548 -1.57 -23.13 19.31
C GLU A 548 -0.91 -21.77 19.58
N CYS A 549 -1.14 -21.20 20.76
CA CYS A 549 -0.44 -20.02 21.23
C CYS A 549 0.97 -20.40 21.72
N ILE A 550 2.00 -19.96 21.00
CA ILE A 550 3.42 -20.21 21.35
C ILE A 550 4.10 -19.04 22.06
N PHE A 551 3.43 -17.88 22.07
CA PHE A 551 3.80 -16.73 22.89
C PHE A 551 2.53 -16.01 23.29
N ASP A 552 2.17 -16.09 24.57
CA ASP A 552 1.04 -15.37 25.16
C ASP A 552 1.51 -13.96 25.55
N ALA A 553 1.18 -13.00 24.69
CA ALA A 553 1.52 -11.60 24.83
C ALA A 553 0.51 -10.88 25.72
N LYS A 554 0.96 -9.87 26.46
CA LYS A 554 0.09 -9.00 27.26
C LYS A 554 -0.60 -7.94 26.41
N GLU A 555 -0.07 -7.66 25.23
CA GLU A 555 -0.54 -6.63 24.32
C GLU A 555 -0.88 -7.22 22.94
N PRO A 556 -1.93 -6.71 22.26
CA PRO A 556 -2.15 -7.04 20.86
C PRO A 556 -0.94 -6.68 20.01
N CYS A 557 -0.67 -7.50 18.99
CA CYS A 557 0.44 -7.26 18.09
C CYS A 557 0.31 -5.89 17.41
N PHE A 558 1.43 -5.21 17.19
CA PHE A 558 1.54 -4.07 16.28
C PHE A 558 2.58 -4.27 15.17
N PHE A 559 3.50 -5.23 15.34
CA PHE A 559 4.47 -5.62 14.33
C PHE A 559 4.92 -7.07 14.52
N PHE A 560 4.93 -7.86 13.44
CA PHE A 560 5.49 -9.21 13.47
C PHE A 560 6.20 -9.58 12.16
N GLN A 561 7.52 -9.81 12.21
CA GLN A 561 8.30 -10.23 11.05
C GLN A 561 9.50 -11.12 11.45
N LYS A 562 10.00 -11.89 10.48
CA LYS A 562 11.27 -12.62 10.61
C LYS A 562 12.42 -11.78 10.03
N LEU A 563 13.30 -11.31 10.90
CA LEU A 563 14.42 -10.43 10.55
C LEU A 563 15.75 -11.14 10.82
N ASN A 564 16.55 -11.39 9.78
CA ASN A 564 17.80 -12.16 9.87
C ASN A 564 17.67 -13.49 10.64
N GLY A 565 16.56 -14.20 10.44
CA GLY A 565 16.29 -15.47 11.12
C GLY A 565 15.60 -15.34 12.49
N VAL A 566 15.45 -14.13 13.02
CA VAL A 566 14.83 -13.87 14.33
C VAL A 566 13.36 -13.46 14.16
N LEU A 567 12.44 -14.12 14.85
CA LEU A 567 11.07 -13.65 14.96
C LEU A 567 11.04 -12.43 15.89
N VAL A 568 10.51 -11.31 15.38
CA VAL A 568 10.41 -10.06 16.12
C VAL A 568 8.94 -9.71 16.28
N PHE A 569 8.48 -9.73 17.52
CA PHE A 569 7.16 -9.28 17.95
C PHE A 569 7.29 -7.93 18.65
N CYS A 570 6.36 -7.01 18.36
CA CYS A 570 6.15 -5.81 19.14
C CYS A 570 4.65 -5.56 19.34
N GLY A 571 4.23 -5.40 20.59
CA GLY A 571 2.87 -5.03 20.99
C GLY A 571 2.58 -3.54 20.84
N GLN A 572 1.30 -3.17 20.97
CA GLN A 572 0.79 -1.81 20.79
C GLN A 572 1.36 -0.76 21.76
N ARG A 573 1.74 -1.15 22.98
CA ARG A 573 2.30 -0.24 23.99
C ARG A 573 3.79 -0.45 24.21
N GLY A 574 4.41 -1.37 23.46
CA GLY A 574 5.86 -1.55 23.39
C GLY A 574 6.38 -2.80 24.07
N GLU A 575 5.52 -3.77 24.42
CA GLU A 575 5.96 -5.14 24.71
C GLU A 575 6.75 -5.68 23.52
N MET A 576 7.94 -6.25 23.75
CA MET A 576 8.75 -6.86 22.71
C MET A 576 9.06 -8.31 23.04
N ALA A 577 9.08 -9.15 22.01
CA ALA A 577 9.56 -10.50 22.14
C ALA A 577 10.40 -10.92 20.92
N PHE A 578 11.48 -11.65 21.20
CA PHE A 578 12.41 -12.16 20.20
C PHE A 578 12.51 -13.67 20.32
N SER A 579 12.32 -14.39 19.21
CA SER A 579 12.62 -15.82 19.13
C SER A 579 13.71 -16.08 18.10
N PHE A 580 14.75 -16.79 18.53
CA PHE A 580 15.92 -17.14 17.72
C PHE A 580 15.86 -18.59 17.21
N ASP A 581 14.77 -19.30 17.51
CA ASP A 581 14.59 -20.74 17.30
C ASP A 581 13.19 -21.08 16.74
N ASP A 582 12.65 -20.16 15.93
CA ASP A 582 11.36 -20.31 15.23
C ASP A 582 10.16 -20.54 16.18
N GLY A 583 10.14 -19.82 17.29
CA GLY A 583 9.00 -19.73 18.21
C GLY A 583 9.03 -20.70 19.38
N LYS A 584 10.10 -21.50 19.54
CA LYS A 584 10.23 -22.44 20.66
C LYS A 584 10.55 -21.75 21.97
N THR A 585 11.40 -20.74 21.94
CA THR A 585 11.74 -19.91 23.11
C THR A 585 11.65 -18.42 22.77
N TRP A 586 11.28 -17.63 23.77
CA TRP A 586 11.04 -16.19 23.64
C TRP A 586 11.82 -15.40 24.69
N LYS A 587 12.53 -14.37 24.23
CA LYS A 587 13.16 -13.36 25.07
C LYS A 587 12.34 -12.09 25.04
N GLN A 588 11.92 -11.62 26.21
CA GLN A 588 11.06 -10.45 26.34
C GLN A 588 11.85 -9.20 26.70
N ASP A 589 11.39 -8.04 26.21
CA ASP A 589 11.87 -6.72 26.57
C ASP A 589 10.70 -5.73 26.49
N TYR A 590 10.92 -4.47 26.87
CA TYR A 590 9.88 -3.44 26.82
C TYR A 590 10.44 -2.09 26.38
N ILE A 591 9.72 -1.41 25.50
CA ILE A 591 10.02 -0.04 25.05
C ILE A 591 8.79 0.85 25.23
N SER A 592 8.96 2.17 25.10
CA SER A 592 7.87 3.11 25.42
C SER A 592 6.88 3.37 24.28
N SER A 593 6.92 2.59 23.19
CA SER A 593 6.03 2.73 22.03
C SER A 593 6.18 1.55 21.07
N CYS A 594 5.15 1.27 20.26
CA CYS A 594 5.20 0.22 19.24
C CYS A 594 6.16 0.50 18.07
N PHE A 595 6.48 -0.54 17.30
CA PHE A 595 7.05 -0.42 15.95
C PHE A 595 5.94 -0.33 14.92
N MET A 596 5.80 0.82 14.25
CA MET A 596 4.89 0.92 13.11
C MET A 596 5.62 0.60 11.81
N ASN A 597 6.89 1.03 11.70
CA ASN A 597 7.68 0.88 10.49
C ASN A 597 9.04 0.24 10.76
N HIS A 598 9.42 -0.70 9.90
CA HIS A 598 10.77 -1.19 9.73
C HIS A 598 11.39 -0.49 8.51
N TYR A 599 12.32 0.42 8.77
CA TYR A 599 12.99 1.22 7.74
C TYR A 599 14.13 0.49 7.01
N GLY A 600 14.28 -0.82 7.25
CA GLY A 600 15.31 -1.67 6.66
C GLY A 600 16.48 -1.96 7.60
N SER A 601 17.57 -2.48 7.05
CA SER A 601 18.69 -3.01 7.84
C SER A 601 20.05 -2.83 7.18
N ILE A 602 21.09 -2.87 8.02
CA ILE A 602 22.51 -2.88 7.65
C ILE A 602 23.17 -4.01 8.45
N GLY A 603 23.48 -5.11 7.77
CA GLY A 603 23.88 -6.35 8.43
C GLY A 603 22.84 -6.78 9.48
N ASN A 604 23.28 -6.97 10.72
CA ASN A 604 22.43 -7.34 11.86
C ASN A 604 21.80 -6.13 12.59
N THR A 605 21.86 -4.93 12.01
CA THR A 605 21.28 -3.70 12.58
C THR A 605 20.01 -3.33 11.84
N HIS A 606 18.88 -3.31 12.54
CA HIS A 606 17.55 -3.03 12.03
C HIS A 606 17.04 -1.70 12.58
N PHE A 607 16.42 -0.89 11.72
CA PHE A 607 16.00 0.47 12.04
C PHE A 607 14.47 0.54 12.09
N PHE A 608 13.94 1.06 13.19
CA PHE A 608 12.51 1.22 13.43
C PHE A 608 12.24 2.64 13.92
N ASP A 609 11.03 3.17 13.69
CA ASP A 609 10.56 4.49 14.16
C ASP A 609 11.55 5.33 14.99
N ASN A 610 11.59 5.10 16.30
CA ASN A 610 12.50 5.78 17.23
C ASN A 610 13.56 4.84 17.83
N TYR A 611 13.75 3.65 17.25
CA TYR A 611 14.60 2.60 17.80
C TYR A 611 15.52 1.95 16.76
N ILE A 612 16.64 1.41 17.23
CA ILE A 612 17.52 0.57 16.43
C ILE A 612 17.72 -0.73 17.22
N ILE A 613 17.51 -1.87 16.59
CA ILE A 613 17.81 -3.17 17.18
C ILE A 613 19.04 -3.73 16.46
N ARG A 614 20.04 -4.16 17.22
CA ARG A 614 21.21 -4.86 16.69
C ARG A 614 21.26 -6.26 17.27
N PHE A 615 21.15 -7.28 16.42
CA PHE A 615 21.42 -8.66 16.82
C PHE A 615 22.94 -8.91 16.89
N LYS A 616 23.38 -9.64 17.91
CA LYS A 616 24.81 -9.92 18.18
C LYS A 616 25.33 -11.18 17.49
N LYS A 617 24.42 -12.05 17.05
CA LYS A 617 24.70 -13.27 16.29
C LYS A 617 24.34 -13.08 14.83
#